data_AF-A0A699VCY5-F1
#
_entry.id   AF-A0A699VCY5-F1
#
_cell.length_a   1.000
_cell.length_b   1.000
_cell.length_c   1.000
_cell.angle_alpha   90.00
_cell.angle_beta   90.00
_cell.angle_gamma   90.00
#
_symmetry.space_group_name_H-M   'P 1'
#
loop_
_entity.id
_entity.type
_entity.pdbx_description
1 polymer ?
#
loop_
_entity_poly.entity_id
_entity_poly.type
_entity_poly.pdbx_seq_one_letter_code
_entity_poly.pdbx_strand_id
1 'polypeptide(L)'
;TKEDRESQLYDDFEHFRKHKEESIHSYYVRFAKLINDMRNIKMTMSRLQLNSKFVNNMLPEWGRFVTAVKLNRGLRDSKYDQLYTYLKQHETHAQENKMMMERFSQSTVDPLALMSNVSNPSSLTYYYQSSSTSSSIQVFPQ
;
A
#
# COMPACT_ATOMS: atom_id res chain seq x y z
N THR A 1 -7.24 -18.96 -33.92
CA THR A 1 -6.92 -20.40 -33.74
C THR A 1 -6.88 -20.72 -32.25
N LYS A 2 -6.49 -21.95 -31.85
CA LYS A 2 -6.31 -22.30 -30.43
C LYS A 2 -5.18 -21.45 -29.82
N GLU A 3 -4.13 -21.23 -30.58
CA GLU A 3 -2.95 -20.44 -30.24
C GLU A 3 -3.31 -18.97 -29.99
N ASP A 4 -4.14 -18.37 -30.85
CA ASP A 4 -4.61 -16.98 -30.63
C ASP A 4 -5.38 -16.84 -29.31
N ARG A 5 -6.19 -17.86 -28.96
CA ARG A 5 -6.96 -17.86 -27.71
C ARG A 5 -6.06 -18.04 -26.49
N GLU A 6 -5.04 -18.89 -26.58
CA GLU A 6 -4.01 -19.05 -25.53
C GLU A 6 -3.26 -17.73 -25.32
N SER A 7 -2.80 -17.08 -26.40
CA SER A 7 -2.12 -15.78 -26.35
C SER A 7 -2.98 -14.73 -25.64
N GLN A 8 -4.25 -14.60 -26.04
CA GLN A 8 -5.15 -13.62 -25.44
C GLN A 8 -5.33 -13.84 -23.93
N LEU A 9 -5.47 -15.09 -23.48
CA LEU A 9 -5.65 -15.39 -22.05
C LEU A 9 -4.37 -15.17 -21.24
N TYR A 10 -3.20 -15.39 -21.85
CA TYR A 10 -1.92 -15.00 -21.26
C TYR A 10 -1.83 -13.49 -21.09
N ASP A 11 -2.21 -12.70 -22.11
CA ASP A 11 -2.21 -11.24 -22.03
C ASP A 11 -3.19 -10.72 -20.97
N ASP A 12 -4.41 -11.28 -20.93
CA ASP A 12 -5.43 -10.97 -19.93
C ASP A 12 -4.92 -11.28 -18.51
N PHE A 13 -4.27 -12.43 -18.34
CA PHE A 13 -3.64 -12.81 -17.08
C PHE A 13 -2.53 -11.84 -16.72
N GLU A 14 -1.63 -11.52 -17.66
CA GLU A 14 -0.48 -10.67 -17.40
C GLU A 14 -0.87 -9.27 -16.93
N HIS A 15 -1.90 -8.70 -17.54
CA HIS A 15 -2.40 -7.36 -17.24
C HIS A 15 -3.49 -7.34 -16.16
N PHE A 16 -3.87 -8.49 -15.62
CA PHE A 16 -4.95 -8.60 -14.63
C PHE A 16 -4.64 -7.78 -13.39
N ARG A 17 -5.45 -6.77 -13.07
CA ARG A 17 -5.27 -5.97 -11.85
C ARG A 17 -6.58 -5.52 -11.24
N LYS A 18 -6.55 -5.22 -9.94
CA LYS A 18 -7.68 -4.62 -9.24
C LYS A 18 -7.86 -3.18 -9.72
N HIS A 19 -9.10 -2.79 -10.01
CA HIS A 19 -9.42 -1.40 -10.37
C HIS A 19 -9.74 -0.56 -9.12
N LYS A 20 -9.55 0.77 -9.20
CA LYS A 20 -9.65 1.71 -8.06
C LYS A 20 -11.00 1.66 -7.33
N GLU A 21 -12.08 1.47 -8.10
CA GLU A 21 -13.47 1.48 -7.60
C GLU A 21 -14.07 0.08 -7.50
N GLU A 22 -13.27 -0.93 -7.81
CA GLU A 22 -13.72 -2.31 -7.78
C GLU A 22 -13.76 -2.84 -6.35
N SER A 23 -14.86 -3.48 -5.96
CA SER A 23 -14.96 -4.22 -4.70
C SER A 23 -14.09 -5.48 -4.72
N ILE A 24 -13.65 -5.95 -3.54
CA ILE A 24 -12.85 -7.19 -3.48
C ILE A 24 -13.62 -8.41 -4.03
N HIS A 25 -14.96 -8.39 -3.95
CA HIS A 25 -15.81 -9.43 -4.51
C HIS A 25 -15.82 -9.40 -6.05
N SER A 26 -16.01 -8.22 -6.66
CA SER A 26 -15.94 -8.09 -8.13
C SER A 26 -14.58 -8.53 -8.67
N TYR A 27 -13.50 -8.13 -7.98
CA TYR A 27 -12.14 -8.55 -8.32
C TYR A 27 -11.99 -10.08 -8.31
N TYR A 28 -12.48 -10.74 -7.26
CA TYR A 28 -12.48 -12.20 -7.13
C TYR A 28 -13.27 -12.87 -8.25
N VAL A 29 -14.47 -12.39 -8.57
CA VAL A 29 -15.32 -12.96 -9.63
C VAL A 29 -14.62 -12.87 -10.99
N ARG A 30 -13.99 -11.74 -11.33
CA ARG A 30 -13.21 -11.61 -12.57
C ARG A 30 -12.02 -12.55 -12.61
N PHE A 31 -11.31 -12.70 -11.49
CA PHE A 31 -10.17 -13.61 -11.41
C PHE A 31 -10.62 -15.06 -11.59
N ALA A 32 -11.66 -15.50 -10.88
CA ALA A 32 -12.21 -16.85 -11.00
C ALA A 32 -12.69 -17.15 -12.43
N LYS A 33 -13.32 -16.18 -13.10
CA LYS A 33 -13.70 -16.29 -14.51
C LYS A 33 -12.49 -16.51 -15.40
N LEU A 34 -11.44 -15.70 -15.25
CA LEU A 34 -10.20 -15.85 -16.03
C LEU A 34 -9.57 -17.24 -15.83
N ILE A 35 -9.49 -17.72 -14.59
CA ILE A 35 -8.94 -19.06 -14.30
C ILE A 35 -9.78 -20.17 -14.93
N ASN A 36 -11.10 -20.04 -14.90
CA ASN A 36 -11.99 -21.00 -15.56
C ASN A 36 -11.81 -20.97 -17.09
N ASP A 37 -11.70 -19.77 -17.68
CA ASP A 37 -11.46 -19.61 -19.12
C ASP A 37 -10.13 -20.25 -19.56
N MET A 38 -9.06 -20.11 -18.76
CA MET A 38 -7.77 -20.78 -18.98
C MET A 38 -7.88 -22.31 -18.85
N ARG A 39 -8.57 -22.79 -17.81
CA ARG A 39 -8.76 -24.23 -17.58
C ARG A 39 -9.54 -24.90 -18.70
N ASN A 40 -10.53 -24.22 -19.27
CA ASN A 40 -11.36 -24.74 -20.36
C ASN A 40 -10.57 -25.09 -21.62
N ILE A 41 -9.44 -24.42 -21.86
CA ILE A 41 -8.54 -24.70 -22.99
C ILE A 41 -7.32 -25.53 -22.59
N LYS A 42 -7.33 -26.13 -21.38
CA LYS A 42 -6.24 -26.94 -20.81
C LYS A 42 -4.94 -26.15 -20.56
N MET A 43 -5.01 -24.84 -20.43
CA MET A 43 -3.88 -24.03 -19.97
C MET A 43 -3.73 -24.20 -18.47
N THR A 44 -2.54 -24.61 -18.02
CA THR A 44 -2.26 -24.91 -16.61
C THR A 44 -1.31 -23.89 -16.01
N MET A 45 -1.66 -23.35 -14.84
CA MET A 45 -0.80 -22.51 -14.02
C MET A 45 -0.65 -23.13 -12.63
N SER A 46 0.54 -23.03 -12.03
CA SER A 46 0.74 -23.52 -10.67
C SER A 46 -0.08 -22.69 -9.66
N ARG A 47 -0.47 -23.31 -8.54
CA ARG A 47 -1.18 -22.59 -7.46
C ARG A 47 -0.38 -21.38 -6.97
N LEU A 48 0.94 -21.51 -6.88
CA LEU A 48 1.82 -20.42 -6.50
C LEU A 48 1.71 -19.23 -7.47
N GLN A 49 1.71 -19.47 -8.78
CA GLN A 49 1.54 -18.41 -9.79
C GLN A 49 0.18 -17.74 -9.67
N LEU A 50 -0.89 -18.53 -9.57
CA LEU A 50 -2.26 -18.01 -9.43
C LEU A 50 -2.42 -17.17 -8.16
N ASN A 51 -2.00 -17.70 -7.02
CA ASN A 51 -2.10 -17.02 -5.73
C ASN A 51 -1.22 -15.77 -5.68
N SER A 52 0.00 -15.84 -6.23
CA SER A 52 0.90 -14.69 -6.34
C SER A 52 0.27 -13.59 -7.20
N LYS A 53 -0.29 -13.93 -8.37
CA LYS A 53 -0.98 -12.96 -9.24
C LYS A 53 -2.17 -12.32 -8.55
N PHE A 54 -2.99 -13.13 -7.88
CA PHE A 54 -4.17 -12.66 -7.15
C PHE A 54 -3.81 -11.64 -6.05
N VAL A 55 -2.77 -11.90 -5.25
CA VAL A 55 -2.44 -10.99 -4.13
C VAL A 55 -1.57 -9.81 -4.53
N ASN A 56 -0.70 -9.96 -5.55
CA ASN A 56 0.23 -8.90 -5.95
C ASN A 56 -0.44 -7.76 -6.72
N ASN A 57 -1.58 -8.04 -7.36
CA ASN A 57 -2.28 -7.05 -8.18
C ASN A 57 -3.41 -6.33 -7.41
N MET A 58 -3.32 -6.36 -6.07
CA MET A 58 -4.14 -5.55 -5.17
C MET A 58 -3.63 -4.11 -5.11
N LEU A 59 -4.52 -3.19 -4.76
CA LEU A 59 -4.18 -1.78 -4.58
C LEU A 59 -3.41 -1.54 -3.25
N PRO A 60 -2.67 -0.42 -3.12
CA PRO A 60 -1.81 -0.15 -1.97
C PRO A 60 -2.50 -0.22 -0.60
N GLU A 61 -3.78 0.14 -0.51
CA GLU A 61 -4.55 0.09 0.75
C GLU A 61 -4.68 -1.33 1.34
N TRP A 62 -4.47 -2.36 0.51
CA TRP A 62 -4.45 -3.76 0.90
C TRP A 62 -3.08 -4.24 1.39
N GLY A 63 -2.03 -3.40 1.33
CA GLY A 63 -0.63 -3.80 1.47
C GLY A 63 -0.33 -4.66 2.71
N ARG A 64 -0.80 -4.25 3.89
CA ARG A 64 -0.57 -5.05 5.12
C ARG A 64 -1.23 -6.43 5.08
N PHE A 65 -2.37 -6.56 4.41
CA PHE A 65 -3.10 -7.82 4.30
C PHE A 65 -2.44 -8.73 3.28
N VAL A 66 -1.94 -8.17 2.17
CA VAL A 66 -1.11 -8.88 1.19
C VAL A 66 0.15 -9.44 1.85
N THR A 67 0.85 -8.64 2.65
CA THR A 67 2.02 -9.09 3.41
C THR A 67 1.66 -10.21 4.38
N ALA A 68 0.57 -10.07 5.14
CA ALA A 68 0.12 -11.11 6.06
C ALA A 68 -0.24 -12.42 5.35
N VAL A 69 -0.85 -12.38 4.17
CA VAL A 69 -1.12 -13.59 3.35
C VAL A 69 0.19 -14.27 2.96
N LYS A 70 1.17 -13.51 2.47
CA LYS A 70 2.45 -14.04 2.01
C LYS A 70 3.24 -14.71 3.14
N LEU A 71 3.20 -14.14 4.35
CA LEU A 71 3.93 -14.65 5.51
C LEU A 71 3.21 -15.78 6.24
N ASN A 72 1.90 -15.68 6.45
CA ASN A 72 1.20 -16.52 7.42
C ASN A 72 0.31 -17.60 6.80
N ARG A 73 -0.11 -17.45 5.54
CA ARG A 73 -1.08 -18.37 4.90
C ARG A 73 -0.47 -19.25 3.81
N GLY A 74 0.73 -18.91 3.34
CA GLY A 74 1.47 -19.70 2.35
C GLY A 74 0.82 -19.70 0.96
N LEU A 75 1.51 -19.12 -0.03
CA LEU A 75 1.00 -19.07 -1.41
C LEU A 75 0.99 -20.43 -2.13
N ARG A 76 1.69 -21.45 -1.62
CA ARG A 76 1.79 -22.76 -2.25
C ARG A 76 0.68 -23.72 -1.81
N ASP A 77 0.25 -23.57 -0.55
CA ASP A 77 -0.62 -24.52 0.13
C ASP A 77 -2.08 -24.05 0.15
N SER A 78 -2.29 -22.73 0.22
CA SER A 78 -3.64 -22.14 0.16
C SER A 78 -4.25 -22.20 -1.25
N LYS A 79 -5.57 -22.24 -1.34
CA LYS A 79 -6.32 -21.91 -2.58
C LYS A 79 -6.59 -20.40 -2.62
N TYR A 80 -6.70 -19.82 -3.82
CA TYR A 80 -7.04 -18.40 -3.94
C TYR A 80 -8.41 -18.06 -3.32
N ASP A 81 -9.35 -19.02 -3.24
CA ASP A 81 -10.61 -18.86 -2.50
C ASP A 81 -10.41 -18.57 -1.01
N GLN A 82 -9.45 -19.24 -0.38
CA GLN A 82 -9.12 -19.01 1.04
C GLN A 82 -8.45 -17.65 1.25
N LEU A 83 -7.64 -17.23 0.28
CA LEU A 83 -7.04 -15.89 0.27
C LEU A 83 -8.11 -14.82 0.09
N TYR A 84 -9.08 -15.07 -0.79
CA TYR A 84 -10.25 -14.21 -0.98
C TYR A 84 -11.05 -14.07 0.31
N THR A 85 -11.41 -15.15 0.99
CA THR A 85 -12.17 -15.09 2.26
C THR A 85 -11.45 -14.22 3.30
N TYR A 86 -10.13 -14.37 3.41
CA TYR A 86 -9.33 -13.53 4.30
C TYR A 86 -9.38 -12.05 3.92
N LEU A 87 -9.14 -11.73 2.65
CA LEU A 87 -9.19 -10.34 2.19
C LEU A 87 -10.58 -9.75 2.35
N LYS A 88 -11.63 -10.52 2.05
CA LYS A 88 -13.02 -10.09 2.22
C LYS A 88 -13.33 -9.73 3.67
N GLN A 89 -12.84 -10.51 4.63
CA GLN A 89 -12.98 -10.21 6.07
C GLN A 89 -12.34 -8.88 6.47
N HIS A 90 -11.32 -8.42 5.74
CA HIS A 90 -10.55 -7.22 6.05
C HIS A 90 -10.90 -6.00 5.16
N GLU A 91 -11.99 -6.07 4.39
CA GLU A 91 -12.38 -5.01 3.44
C GLU A 91 -12.60 -3.65 4.12
N THR A 92 -13.28 -3.62 5.27
CA THR A 92 -13.49 -2.38 6.04
C THR A 92 -12.17 -1.71 6.41
N HIS A 93 -11.19 -2.50 6.88
CA HIS A 93 -9.89 -1.99 7.25
C HIS A 93 -9.03 -1.57 6.06
N ALA A 94 -9.19 -2.20 4.90
CA ALA A 94 -8.56 -1.72 3.67
C ALA A 94 -9.17 -0.37 3.24
N GLN A 95 -10.48 -0.18 3.42
CA GLN A 95 -11.13 1.09 3.14
C GLN A 95 -10.67 2.21 4.10
N GLU A 96 -10.49 1.91 5.39
CA GLU A 96 -9.88 2.85 6.36
C GLU A 96 -8.47 3.28 5.92
N ASN A 97 -7.65 2.33 5.45
CA ASN A 97 -6.31 2.64 4.92
C ASN A 97 -6.36 3.58 3.74
N LYS A 98 -7.28 3.35 2.81
CA LYS A 98 -7.47 4.21 1.64
C LYS A 98 -7.77 5.65 2.09
N MET A 99 -8.72 5.82 3.02
CA MET A 99 -9.06 7.15 3.55
C MET A 99 -7.89 7.81 4.28
N MET A 100 -7.07 7.03 4.99
CA MET A 100 -5.89 7.54 5.69
C MET A 100 -4.82 7.98 4.68
N MET A 101 -4.54 7.16 3.66
CA MET A 101 -3.60 7.49 2.58
C MET A 101 -4.02 8.75 1.82
N GLU A 102 -5.30 8.87 1.45
CA GLU A 102 -5.84 10.04 0.76
C GLU A 102 -5.67 11.33 1.59
N ARG A 103 -5.88 11.26 2.92
CA ARG A 103 -5.64 12.39 3.83
C ARG A 103 -4.17 12.81 3.86
N PHE A 104 -3.23 11.86 3.93
CA PHE A 104 -1.80 12.20 3.92
C PHE A 104 -1.34 12.73 2.57
N SER A 105 -1.89 12.23 1.46
CA SER A 105 -1.58 12.74 0.13
C SER A 105 -2.14 14.15 -0.11
N GLN A 106 -3.28 14.51 0.48
CA GLN A 106 -3.83 15.87 0.40
C GLN A 106 -3.16 16.85 1.38
N SER A 107 -2.61 16.35 2.50
CA SER A 107 -1.93 17.16 3.51
C SER A 107 -0.54 17.64 3.08
N THR A 108 -0.17 17.56 1.80
CA THR A 108 0.88 18.40 1.23
C THR A 108 0.36 19.84 1.13
N VAL A 109 0.09 20.44 2.30
CA VAL A 109 -0.01 21.89 2.43
C VAL A 109 1.26 22.48 1.84
N ASP A 110 1.11 23.47 0.95
CA ASP A 110 2.22 24.27 0.45
C ASP A 110 3.11 24.66 1.65
N PRO A 111 4.39 24.24 1.70
CA PRO A 111 5.29 24.59 2.79
C PRO A 111 5.34 26.10 3.05
N LEU A 112 5.05 26.92 2.03
CA LEU A 112 4.99 28.38 2.11
C LEU A 112 3.71 28.90 2.77
N ALA A 113 2.60 28.16 2.69
CA ALA A 113 1.34 28.53 3.33
C ALA A 113 1.37 28.33 4.86
N LEU A 114 2.28 27.49 5.37
CA LEU A 114 2.49 27.33 6.82
C LEU A 114 3.27 28.48 7.44
N MET A 115 4.06 29.22 6.65
CA MET A 115 4.87 30.35 7.15
C MET A 115 4.12 31.68 7.22
N SER A 116 2.95 31.80 6.56
CA SER A 116 2.24 33.08 6.45
C SER A 116 1.52 33.54 7.73
N ASN A 117 1.41 32.70 8.77
CA ASN A 117 0.84 33.07 10.06
C ASN A 117 1.85 33.66 11.07
N VAL A 118 3.11 33.87 10.69
CA VAL A 118 4.08 34.62 11.52
C VAL A 118 4.04 36.09 11.11
N SER A 119 3.01 36.81 11.53
CA SER A 119 2.98 38.27 11.48
C SER A 119 2.34 38.83 12.74
N ASN A 120 3.12 38.90 13.82
CA ASN A 120 3.03 40.01 14.77
C ASN A 120 4.30 40.13 15.64
N PRO A 121 5.10 41.21 15.53
CA PRO A 121 6.23 41.46 16.40
C PRO A 121 5.82 42.42 17.52
N SER A 122 5.21 41.92 18.60
CA SER A 122 4.98 42.73 19.82
C SER A 122 4.70 41.84 21.03
N SER A 123 5.75 41.32 21.70
CA SER A 123 5.75 40.96 23.14
C SER A 123 6.96 40.11 23.61
N LEU A 124 8.02 39.92 22.82
CA LEU A 124 9.27 39.32 23.32
C LEU A 124 10.20 40.36 23.94
N THR A 125 9.73 41.07 24.97
CA THR A 125 10.58 41.88 25.85
C THR A 125 10.15 41.73 27.30
N TYR A 126 10.35 40.54 27.87
CA TYR A 126 10.85 40.39 29.24
C TYR A 126 11.23 38.92 29.48
N TYR A 127 12.28 38.70 30.26
CA TYR A 127 12.89 37.41 30.61
C TYR A 127 13.90 36.83 29.61
N TYR A 128 14.98 37.56 29.38
CA TYR A 128 16.31 36.94 29.45
C TYR A 128 17.23 37.91 30.21
N GLN A 129 17.19 37.80 31.54
CA GLN A 129 18.13 38.50 32.39
C GLN A 129 19.39 37.63 32.50
N SER A 130 20.45 38.10 31.87
CA SER A 130 21.77 37.51 31.84
C SER A 130 22.36 37.42 33.25
N SER A 131 22.63 36.22 33.73
CA SER A 131 23.58 35.98 34.82
C SER A 131 24.88 35.46 34.22
N SER A 132 25.82 36.38 34.03
CA SER A 132 27.21 36.12 33.67
C SER A 132 28.00 35.62 34.89
N THR A 133 28.45 34.38 34.87
CA THR A 133 29.60 33.93 35.67
C THR A 133 30.70 33.49 34.71
N SER A 134 31.79 34.24 34.77
CA SER A 134 33.00 34.06 33.97
C SER A 134 33.76 32.80 34.40
N SER A 135 34.19 31.96 33.46
CA SER A 135 35.20 30.93 33.71
C SER A 135 36.37 31.15 32.76
N SER A 136 37.45 31.70 33.31
CA SER A 136 38.71 31.91 32.62
C SER A 136 39.41 30.57 32.35
N ILE A 137 39.79 30.36 31.09
CA ILE A 137 40.66 29.28 30.64
C ILE A 137 42.09 29.59 31.11
N GLN A 138 42.70 28.68 31.87
CA GLN A 138 44.13 28.66 32.18
C GLN A 138 44.80 27.61 31.30
N VAL A 139 45.82 28.04 30.55
CA VAL A 139 46.67 27.21 29.69
C VAL A 139 47.94 26.87 30.47
N PHE A 140 48.31 25.60 30.55
CA PHE A 140 49.57 25.16 31.13
C PHE A 140 50.68 25.12 30.07
N PRO A 141 51.89 25.64 30.34
CA PRO A 141 53.08 25.32 29.56
C PRO A 141 53.80 24.09 30.12
N GLN A 142 54.57 23.42 29.26
CA GLN A 142 55.58 22.42 29.64
C GLN A 142 56.93 23.09 29.85
#